data_AF-A0AAD0L0G6-F1
#
_entry.id   AF-A0AAD0L0G6-F1
#
_cell.length_a   1.000
_cell.length_b   1.000
_cell.length_c   1.000
_cell.angle_alpha   90.00
_cell.angle_beta   90.00
_cell.angle_gamma   90.00
#
_symmetry.space_group_name_H-M   'P 1'
#
loop_
_entity.id
_entity.type
_entity.pdbx_description
1 polymer ?
#
loop_
_entity_poly.entity_id
_entity_poly.type
_entity_poly.pdbx_seq_one_letter_code
_entity_poly.pdbx_strand_id
1 'polypeptide(L)' 'MKKQPEYLSYKDAMDFLGLKTHNTLYRYIDAGLPVYIVGKSKRIKKSDIIEFMEAHKQVSK' A
#
# COMPACT_ATOMS: atom_id res chain seq x y z
N MET A 1 19.15 3.49 13.42
CA MET A 1 18.08 3.71 12.41
C MET A 1 17.18 2.47 12.37
N LYS A 2 15.86 2.60 12.58
CA LYS A 2 14.94 1.45 12.43
C LYS A 2 14.76 1.17 10.94
N LYS A 3 15.26 0.02 10.47
CA LYS A 3 15.01 -0.47 9.11
C LYS A 3 13.53 -0.82 9.03
N GLN A 4 12.76 -0.04 8.27
CA GLN A 4 11.35 -0.36 8.03
C GLN A 4 11.28 -1.67 7.25
N PRO A 5 10.40 -2.60 7.61
CA PRO A 5 10.25 -3.86 6.89
C PRO A 5 9.82 -3.61 5.44
N GLU A 6 10.36 -4.38 4.50
CA GLU A 6 10.01 -4.29 3.08
C GLU A 6 8.53 -4.66 2.83
N TYR A 7 7.98 -5.54 3.67
CA TYR A 7 6.61 -6.01 3.63
C TYR A 7 5.81 -5.43 4.79
N LEU A 8 4.89 -4.52 4.47
CA LEU A 8 4.08 -3.78 5.40
C LEU A 8 2.80 -4.55 5.74
N SER A 9 2.33 -4.43 6.99
CA SER A 9 0.94 -4.77 7.29
C SER A 9 0.00 -3.73 6.67
N TYR A 10 -1.31 -3.99 6.68
CA TYR A 10 -2.28 -2.99 6.22
C TYR A 10 -2.21 -1.70 7.03
N LYS A 11 -1.95 -1.80 8.35
CA LYS A 11 -1.80 -0.63 9.21
C LYS A 11 -0.56 0.18 8.82
N ASP A 12 0.59 -0.48 8.67
CA ASP A 12 1.83 0.21 8.31
C ASP A 12 1.76 0.80 6.88
N ALA A 13 1.07 0.12 5.96
CA ALA A 13 0.83 0.63 4.60
C ALA A 13 -0.07 1.87 4.63
N MET A 14 -1.10 1.88 5.47
CA MET A 14 -1.94 3.07 5.68
C MET A 14 -1.14 4.23 6.27
N ASP A 15 -0.34 3.96 7.32
CA ASP A 15 0.51 4.97 7.94
C ASP A 15 1.52 5.53 6.91
N PHE A 16 2.09 4.67 6.06
CA PHE A 16 3.00 5.07 4.99
C PHE A 16 2.33 5.94 3.92
N LEU A 17 1.08 5.62 3.55
CA LEU A 17 0.29 6.38 2.57
C LEU A 17 -0.44 7.59 3.17
N GLY A 18 -0.39 7.80 4.49
CA GLY A 18 -1.14 8.83 5.19
C GLY A 18 -2.66 8.60 5.21
N LEU A 19 -3.11 7.35 5.09
CA LEU A 19 -4.53 6.99 5.05
C LEU A 19 -5.10 6.83 6.47
N LYS A 20 -6.29 7.41 6.70
CA LYS A 20 -6.98 7.33 8.01
C LYS A 20 -7.88 6.12 8.18
N THR A 21 -8.31 5.48 7.09
CA THR A 21 -9.29 4.38 7.14
C THR A 21 -8.89 3.21 6.27
N HIS A 22 -9.22 1.99 6.72
CA HIS A 22 -9.02 0.77 5.94
C HIS A 22 -9.84 0.77 4.65
N ASN A 23 -11.00 1.41 4.63
CA ASN A 23 -11.82 1.53 3.42
C ASN A 23 -11.08 2.24 2.28
N THR A 24 -10.26 3.24 2.59
CA THR A 24 -9.42 3.90 1.57
C THR A 24 -8.34 2.97 1.04
N LEU A 25 -7.71 2.17 1.92
CA LEU A 25 -6.74 1.15 1.48
C LEU A 25 -7.41 0.10 0.59
N TYR A 26 -8.61 -0.38 0.95
CA TYR A 26 -9.35 -1.33 0.12
C TYR A 26 -9.67 -0.76 -1.26
N ARG A 27 -10.03 0.52 -1.37
CA ARG A 27 -10.20 1.17 -2.68
C ARG A 27 -8.93 1.15 -3.53
N TYR A 28 -7.75 1.27 -2.91
CA TYR A 28 -6.48 1.18 -3.65
C TYR A 28 -6.21 -0.25 -4.10
N ILE A 29 -6.51 -1.24 -3.26
CA ILE A 29 -6.43 -2.66 -3.59
C ILE A 29 -7.39 -3.00 -4.74
N ASP A 30 -8.62 -2.51 -4.69
CA ASP A 30 -9.63 -2.67 -5.75
C ASP A 30 -9.19 -1.96 -7.06
N ALA A 31 -8.43 -0.86 -6.95
CA ALA A 31 -7.81 -0.17 -8.08
C ALA A 31 -6.54 -0.85 -8.61
N GLY A 32 -6.08 -1.94 -7.98
CA GLY A 32 -4.96 -2.76 -8.47
C GLY A 32 -3.69 -2.72 -7.62
N LEU A 33 -3.73 -2.20 -6.40
CA LEU A 33 -2.58 -2.30 -5.48
C LEU A 33 -2.34 -3.77 -5.10
N PRO A 34 -1.15 -4.35 -5.39
CA PRO A 34 -0.90 -5.77 -5.15
C PRO A 34 -0.79 -6.09 -3.66
N VAL A 35 -1.36 -7.23 -3.28
CA VAL A 35 -1.32 -7.77 -1.91
C VAL A 35 -0.74 -9.18 -1.94
N TYR A 36 0.28 -9.39 -1.12
CA TYR A 36 0.90 -10.69 -0.91
C TYR A 36 0.14 -11.44 0.18
N ILE A 37 -0.41 -12.60 -0.16
CA ILE A 37 -1.17 -13.45 0.75
C ILE A 37 -0.34 -14.69 1.07
N VAL A 38 0.04 -14.84 2.34
CA VAL A 38 0.75 -16.02 2.84
C VAL A 38 -0.09 -16.64 3.95
N GLY A 39 -0.84 -17.69 3.59
CA GLY A 39 -1.84 -18.30 4.48
C GLY A 39 -2.92 -17.29 4.87
N LYS A 40 -2.99 -16.95 6.16
CA LYS A 40 -3.92 -15.92 6.69
C LYS A 40 -3.30 -14.52 6.77
N SER A 41 -2.01 -14.37 6.50
CA SER A 41 -1.32 -13.08 6.57
C SER A 41 -1.40 -12.35 5.24
N LYS A 42 -1.74 -11.06 5.30
CA LYS A 42 -1.75 -10.16 4.15
C LYS A 42 -0.67 -9.11 4.34
N ARG A 43 0.16 -8.92 3.32
CA ARG A 43 1.28 -7.97 3.32
C ARG A 43 1.31 -7.18 2.04
N ILE A 44 1.80 -5.95 2.10
CA ILE A 44 1.98 -5.07 0.94
C ILE A 44 3.44 -4.68 0.88
N LYS A 45 4.09 -4.94 -0.25
CA LYS A 45 5.49 -4.59 -0.45
C LYS A 45 5.60 -3.09 -0.72
N LYS A 46 6.56 -2.43 -0.07
CA LYS A 46 6.67 -0.96 -0.12
C LYS A 46 6.96 -0.44 -1.53
N SER A 47 7.84 -1.12 -2.28
CA SER A 47 8.15 -0.77 -3.67
C SER A 47 6.90 -0.80 -4.55
N ASP A 48 6.04 -1.80 -4.38
CA ASP A 48 4.81 -1.94 -5.16
C ASP A 48 3.79 -0.82 -4.84
N ILE A 49 3.77 -0.30 -3.60
CA ILE A 49 2.98 0.89 -3.27
C ILE A 49 3.47 2.09 -4.07
N ILE A 50 4.79 2.31 -4.14
CA ILE A 50 5.37 3.43 -4.87
C ILE A 50 5.07 3.31 -6.37
N GLU A 51 5.26 2.12 -6.95
CA GLU A 51 4.94 1.84 -8.34
C GLU A 51 3.45 2.07 -8.65
N PHE A 52 2.55 1.61 -7.76
CA PHE A 52 1.13 1.86 -7.89
C PHE A 52 0.79 3.37 -7.88
N MET A 53 1.38 4.13 -6.97
CA MET A 53 1.13 5.58 -6.87
C MET A 53 1.66 6.35 -8.07
N GLU A 54 2.85 6.01 -8.58
CA GLU A 54 3.39 6.60 -9.80
C GLU A 54 2.54 6.26 -11.03
N ALA A 55 2.03 5.02 -11.13
CA ALA A 55 1.14 4.61 -12.21
C ALA A 55 -0.22 5.36 -12.20
N HIS A 56 -0.70 5.77 -11.01
CA HIS A 56 -1.95 6.50 -10.83
C HIS A 56 -1.77 8.03 -10.74
N LYS A 57 -0.55 8.51 -10.97
CA LYS A 57 -0.23 9.94 -10.94
C LYS A 57 -0.95 10.67 -12.09
N GLN A 58 -1.85 11.57 -11.73
CA GLN A 58 -2.48 12.48 -12.67
C GLN A 58 -1.91 13.88 -12.47
N VAL A 59 -1.34 14.47 -13.53
CA VAL A 59 -0.95 15.88 -13.52
C VAL A 59 -2.21 16.67 -13.87
N SER A 60 -2.79 17.35 -12.86
CA SER A 60 -3.83 18.35 -13.13
C SER A 60 -3.27 19.39 -14.08
N LYS A 61 -3.97 19.62 -15.18
CA LYS A 61 -3.74 20.79 -16.03
C LYS A 61 -4.16 22.06 -15.31
#